data_AF-A0A534ZJG2-F1
#
_entry.id   AF-A0A534ZJG2-F1
#
_cell.length_a   1.000
_cell.length_b   1.000
_cell.length_c   1.000
_cell.angle_alpha   90.00
_cell.angle_beta   90.00
_cell.angle_gamma   90.00
#
_symmetry.space_group_name_H-M   'P 1'
#
loop_
_entity.id
_entity.type
_entity.pdbx_description
1 polymer ?
#
loop_
_entity_poly.entity_id
_entity_poly.type
_entity_poly.pdbx_seq_one_letter_code
_entity_poly.pdbx_strand_id
1 'polypeptide(L)'
;MRRRFIEMLDEALPPDATHQVAGAGTMFDRLRQDGHAIAIATGCWENSARLKLARSLIEIGECPLVACDEEPDRVAILRCALERAGFNQRHAVYVGDGPWDVRAAQRLRLPFIGIDHNSRGRLRALGIRTVLADFRDYRGFLANTQGRLSRYEPVKTACEPAAMRKCGAIPWK
;
A
#
# COMPACT_ATOMS: atom_id res chain seq x y z
N MET A 1 -5.19 21.93 12.26
CA MET A 1 -5.87 20.63 12.46
C MET A 1 -4.95 19.43 12.21
N ARG A 2 -4.33 19.29 11.03
CA ARG A 2 -3.44 18.15 10.70
C ARG A 2 -2.26 17.94 11.67
N ARG A 3 -1.52 18.98 12.02
CA ARG A 3 -0.39 18.89 12.96
C ARG A 3 -0.80 18.30 14.32
N ARG A 4 -1.85 18.87 14.92
CA ARG A 4 -2.40 18.40 16.22
C ARG A 4 -2.84 16.94 16.19
N PHE A 5 -3.44 16.50 15.08
CA PHE A 5 -3.79 15.09 14.91
C PHE A 5 -2.55 14.18 14.89
N ILE A 6 -1.47 14.58 14.21
CA ILE A 6 -0.23 13.81 14.19
C ILE A 6 0.41 13.74 15.58
N GLU A 7 0.45 14.85 16.32
CA GLU A 7 0.96 14.87 17.71
C GLU A 7 0.17 13.92 18.61
N MET A 8 -1.16 13.97 18.56
CA MET A 8 -2.00 13.07 19.35
C MET A 8 -1.83 11.59 18.93
N LEU A 9 -1.67 11.34 17.63
CA LEU A 9 -1.40 9.98 17.13
C LEU A 9 -0.04 9.48 17.63
N ASP A 10 0.96 10.35 17.69
CA ASP A 10 2.31 10.02 18.16
C ASP A 10 2.32 9.67 19.65
N GLU A 11 1.62 10.47 20.46
CA GLU A 11 1.44 10.23 21.89
C GLU A 11 0.65 8.94 22.15
N ALA A 12 -0.37 8.65 21.34
CA ALA A 12 -1.25 7.50 21.53
C ALA A 12 -0.67 6.18 21.00
N LEU A 13 0.38 6.22 20.18
CA LEU A 13 0.89 5.05 19.47
C LEU A 13 2.39 4.87 19.75
N PRO A 14 2.78 4.29 20.90
CA PRO A 14 4.17 3.95 21.16
C PRO A 14 4.70 2.91 20.14
N PRO A 15 6.02 2.76 19.96
CA PRO A 15 6.55 1.67 19.14
C PRO A 15 6.18 0.30 19.73
N ASP A 16 5.46 -0.51 18.96
CA ASP A 16 5.11 -1.88 19.32
C ASP A 16 4.75 -2.70 18.06
N ALA A 17 5.33 -3.88 17.93
CA ALA A 17 4.99 -4.84 16.88
C ALA A 17 3.56 -5.38 17.00
N THR A 18 2.85 -5.19 18.11
CA THR A 18 1.43 -5.58 18.23
C THR A 18 0.49 -4.65 17.44
N HIS A 19 0.96 -3.48 17.00
CA HIS A 19 0.17 -2.55 16.19
C HIS A 19 -0.06 -2.99 14.75
N GLN A 20 0.78 -3.87 14.21
CA GLN A 20 0.56 -4.45 12.88
C GLN A 20 -0.48 -5.56 12.93
N VAL A 21 -1.15 -5.77 11.79
CA VAL A 21 -1.81 -7.05 11.53
C VAL A 21 -0.74 -8.15 11.61
N ALA A 22 -1.04 -9.24 12.32
CA ALA A 22 -0.07 -10.29 12.61
C ALA A 22 0.67 -10.77 11.34
N GLY A 23 2.01 -10.68 11.38
CA GLY A 23 2.90 -11.10 10.28
C GLY A 23 3.11 -10.06 9.16
N ALA A 24 2.53 -8.85 9.23
CA ALA A 24 2.61 -7.88 8.13
C ALA A 24 4.06 -7.47 7.81
N GLY A 25 4.87 -7.15 8.81
CA GLY A 25 6.29 -6.81 8.63
C GLY A 25 7.08 -7.98 8.02
N THR A 26 6.93 -9.18 8.59
CA THR A 26 7.61 -10.39 8.09
C THR A 26 7.22 -10.73 6.65
N MET A 27 5.94 -10.62 6.30
CA MET A 27 5.46 -10.81 4.93
C MET A 27 6.09 -9.78 3.98
N PHE A 28 6.11 -8.52 4.40
CA PHE A 28 6.62 -7.41 3.60
C PHE A 28 8.12 -7.57 3.32
N ASP A 29 8.92 -7.93 4.32
CA ASP A 29 10.35 -8.21 4.15
C ASP A 29 10.59 -9.41 3.25
N ARG A 30 9.82 -10.48 3.44
CA ARG A 30 9.97 -11.71 2.66
C ARG A 30 9.60 -11.51 1.18
N LEU A 31 8.52 -10.77 0.91
CA LEU A 31 8.15 -10.42 -0.46
C LEU A 31 9.29 -9.68 -1.18
N ARG A 32 9.97 -8.76 -0.49
CA ARG A 32 11.13 -8.05 -1.06
C ARG A 32 12.33 -8.96 -1.27
N GLN A 33 12.63 -9.82 -0.31
CA GLN A 33 13.72 -10.79 -0.42
C GLN A 33 13.52 -11.73 -1.60
N ASP A 34 12.27 -12.11 -1.89
CA ASP A 34 11.89 -12.92 -3.05
C ASP A 34 11.83 -12.11 -4.37
N GLY A 35 12.16 -10.81 -4.31
CA GLY A 35 12.27 -9.93 -5.47
C GLY A 35 10.92 -9.35 -5.93
N HIS A 36 9.90 -9.32 -5.10
CA HIS A 36 8.64 -8.64 -5.40
C HIS A 36 8.72 -7.16 -5.04
N ALA A 37 8.27 -6.30 -5.95
CA ALA A 37 8.08 -4.89 -5.62
C ALA A 37 6.74 -4.67 -4.93
N ILE A 38 6.72 -3.70 -4.03
CA ILE A 38 5.57 -3.37 -3.18
C ILE A 38 5.34 -1.86 -3.28
N ALA A 39 4.06 -1.47 -3.24
CA ALA A 39 3.64 -0.07 -3.14
C ALA A 39 2.53 0.05 -2.09
N ILE A 40 2.50 1.16 -1.37
CA ILE A 40 1.52 1.45 -0.32
C ILE A 40 0.54 2.49 -0.85
N ALA A 41 -0.75 2.17 -0.79
CA ALA A 41 -1.83 2.99 -1.32
C ALA A 41 -2.84 3.25 -0.18
N THR A 42 -2.85 4.46 0.40
CA THR A 42 -3.58 4.74 1.64
C THR A 42 -4.43 6.00 1.58
N GLY A 43 -5.62 5.95 2.19
CA GLY A 43 -6.48 7.12 2.40
C GLY A 43 -6.07 7.96 3.62
N CYS A 44 -5.02 7.57 4.34
CA CYS A 44 -4.44 8.38 5.40
C CYS A 44 -3.63 9.53 4.82
N TRP A 45 -3.41 10.59 5.62
CA TRP A 45 -2.35 11.56 5.34
C TRP A 45 -0.98 10.89 5.39
N GLU A 46 -0.06 11.27 4.51
CA GLU A 46 1.25 10.62 4.37
C GLU A 46 1.99 10.53 5.70
N ASN A 47 2.14 11.65 6.41
CA ASN A 47 2.82 11.70 7.71
C ASN A 47 2.16 10.75 8.74
N SER A 48 0.83 10.61 8.71
CA SER A 48 0.15 9.68 9.62
C SER A 48 0.35 8.21 9.23
N ALA A 49 0.43 7.92 7.92
CA ALA A 49 0.71 6.57 7.43
C ALA A 49 2.14 6.15 7.79
N ARG A 50 3.13 7.02 7.53
CA ARG A 50 4.54 6.80 7.89
C ARG A 50 4.71 6.62 9.39
N LEU A 51 4.04 7.45 10.19
CA LEU A 51 4.07 7.31 11.64
C LEU A 51 3.54 5.95 12.07
N LYS A 52 2.36 5.52 11.59
CA LYS A 52 1.81 4.20 11.93
C LYS A 52 2.73 3.04 11.53
N LEU A 53 3.36 3.12 10.36
CA LEU A 53 4.33 2.12 9.90
C LEU A 53 5.54 2.05 10.83
N ALA A 54 6.12 3.20 11.18
CA ALA A 54 7.25 3.29 12.10
C ALA A 54 6.89 2.75 13.50
N ARG A 55 5.72 3.13 14.03
CA ARG A 55 5.24 2.65 15.34
C ARG A 55 4.82 1.18 15.34
N SER A 56 4.57 0.60 14.16
CA SER A 56 4.31 -0.84 13.98
C SER A 56 5.59 -1.64 13.68
N LEU A 57 6.75 -0.98 13.66
CA LEU A 57 8.06 -1.56 13.32
C LEU A 57 8.10 -2.18 11.91
N ILE A 58 7.44 -1.54 10.94
CA ILE A 58 7.48 -1.94 9.52
C ILE A 58 8.34 -0.93 8.74
N GLU A 59 9.52 -1.38 8.29
CA GLU A 59 10.46 -0.55 7.55
C GLU A 59 10.17 -0.55 6.05
N ILE A 60 9.69 0.58 5.53
CA ILE A 60 9.29 0.66 4.12
C ILE A 60 10.38 1.19 3.18
N GLY A 61 11.51 1.69 3.67
CA GLY A 61 12.61 2.18 2.80
C GLY A 61 12.11 3.11 1.68
N GLU A 62 12.57 2.85 0.45
CA GLU A 62 12.16 3.59 -0.76
C GLU A 62 10.86 3.08 -1.41
N CYS A 63 10.08 2.24 -0.73
CA CYS A 63 8.79 1.76 -1.21
C CYS A 63 7.88 2.95 -1.56
N PRO A 64 7.32 3.01 -2.78
CA PRO A 64 6.33 4.01 -3.13
C PRO A 64 5.18 4.01 -2.12
N LEU A 65 4.83 5.21 -1.63
CA LEU A 65 3.66 5.45 -0.79
C LEU A 65 2.86 6.58 -1.43
N VAL A 66 1.60 6.32 -1.72
CA VAL A 66 0.63 7.32 -2.21
C VAL A 66 -0.48 7.47 -1.17
N ALA A 67 -0.70 8.72 -0.76
CA ALA A 67 -1.58 9.11 0.32
C ALA A 67 -2.70 10.04 -0.16
N CYS A 68 -3.70 10.32 0.69
CA CYS A 68 -4.82 11.17 0.32
C CYS A 68 -4.47 12.66 0.13
N ASP A 69 -3.28 13.06 0.57
CA ASP A 69 -2.73 14.40 0.34
C ASP A 69 -2.39 14.67 -1.13
N GLU A 70 -2.04 13.60 -1.87
CA GLU A 70 -1.71 13.67 -3.30
C GLU A 70 -2.96 13.38 -4.14
N GLU A 71 -3.73 12.35 -3.78
CA GLU A 71 -4.92 11.93 -4.49
C GLU A 71 -6.05 11.61 -3.50
N PRO A 72 -7.20 12.31 -3.51
CA PRO A 72 -8.24 12.08 -2.51
C PRO A 72 -9.11 10.84 -2.80
N ASP A 73 -9.19 10.40 -4.06
CA ASP A 73 -10.00 9.26 -4.48
C ASP A 73 -9.22 7.94 -4.39
N ARG A 74 -9.86 6.87 -3.88
CA ARG A 74 -9.20 5.58 -3.67
C ARG A 74 -8.70 4.95 -4.97
N VAL A 75 -9.45 5.09 -6.07
CA VAL A 75 -9.05 4.55 -7.38
C VAL A 75 -7.86 5.35 -7.91
N ALA A 76 -7.86 6.68 -7.74
CA ALA A 76 -6.74 7.53 -8.13
C ALA A 76 -5.47 7.23 -7.33
N ILE A 77 -5.57 7.06 -6.00
CA ILE A 77 -4.45 6.64 -5.12
C ILE A 77 -3.83 5.33 -5.63
N LEU A 78 -4.65 4.32 -5.94
CA LEU A 78 -4.15 3.03 -6.44
C LEU A 78 -3.48 3.15 -7.81
N ARG A 79 -4.08 3.93 -8.72
CA ARG A 79 -3.51 4.14 -10.06
C ARG A 79 -2.14 4.82 -9.97
N CYS A 80 -2.02 5.87 -9.16
CA CYS A 80 -0.75 6.56 -8.93
C CYS A 80 0.28 5.61 -8.28
N ALA A 81 -0.13 4.78 -7.32
CA ALA A 81 0.77 3.79 -6.69
C ALA A 81 1.28 2.75 -7.70
N LEU A 82 0.42 2.27 -8.61
CA LEU A 82 0.82 1.37 -9.70
C LEU A 82 1.83 2.05 -10.64
N GLU A 83 1.57 3.29 -11.05
CA GLU A 83 2.44 4.06 -11.94
C GLU A 83 3.81 4.31 -11.31
N ARG A 84 3.86 4.80 -10.07
CA ARG A 84 5.11 5.12 -9.36
C ARG A 84 5.96 3.88 -9.09
N ALA A 85 5.33 2.73 -8.92
CA ALA A 85 6.04 1.48 -8.72
C ALA A 85 6.40 0.76 -10.05
N GLY A 86 5.98 1.30 -11.20
CA GLY A 86 6.20 0.70 -12.51
C GLY A 86 5.45 -0.62 -12.71
N PHE A 87 4.32 -0.80 -12.01
CA PHE A 87 3.58 -2.06 -12.02
C PHE A 87 2.74 -2.18 -13.29
N ASN A 88 2.86 -3.31 -13.96
CA ASN A 88 1.86 -3.73 -14.93
C ASN A 88 0.62 -4.21 -14.17
N GLN A 89 -0.53 -3.58 -14.39
CA GLN A 89 -1.81 -3.96 -13.76
C GLN A 89 -2.13 -5.46 -13.89
N ARG A 90 -1.67 -6.12 -14.96
CA ARG A 90 -1.86 -7.56 -15.18
C ARG A 90 -1.05 -8.45 -14.22
N HIS A 91 0.02 -7.91 -13.66
CA HIS A 91 0.98 -8.57 -12.76
C HIS A 91 0.99 -7.98 -11.35
N ALA A 92 0.00 -7.13 -11.03
CA ALA A 92 -0.19 -6.57 -9.71
C ALA A 92 -1.34 -7.31 -8.99
N VAL A 93 -1.20 -7.48 -7.68
CA VAL A 93 -2.27 -7.95 -6.79
C VAL A 93 -2.51 -6.85 -5.77
N TYR A 94 -3.77 -6.47 -5.59
CA TYR A 94 -4.15 -5.50 -4.56
C TYR A 94 -4.58 -6.22 -3.29
N VAL A 95 -4.05 -5.75 -2.16
CA VAL A 95 -4.33 -6.30 -0.83
C VAL A 95 -5.03 -5.24 0.00
N GLY A 96 -6.16 -5.59 0.62
CA GLY A 96 -6.95 -4.65 1.43
C GLY A 96 -7.93 -5.34 2.38
N ASP A 97 -8.51 -4.58 3.29
CA ASP A 97 -9.37 -5.08 4.37
C ASP A 97 -10.80 -4.50 4.34
N GLY A 98 -11.02 -3.50 3.49
CA GLY A 98 -12.25 -2.71 3.47
C GLY A 98 -13.12 -2.92 2.22
N PRO A 99 -14.44 -2.65 2.32
CA PRO A 99 -15.32 -2.56 1.15
C PRO A 99 -14.86 -1.53 0.11
N TRP A 100 -14.21 -0.45 0.54
CA TRP A 100 -13.65 0.56 -0.36
C TRP A 100 -12.48 0.01 -1.18
N ASP A 101 -11.67 -0.89 -0.62
CA ASP A 101 -10.56 -1.55 -1.32
C ASP A 101 -11.10 -2.50 -2.39
N VAL A 102 -12.15 -3.27 -2.07
CA VAL A 102 -12.85 -4.14 -3.02
C VAL A 102 -13.37 -3.34 -4.22
N ARG A 103 -14.05 -2.22 -3.97
CA ARG A 103 -14.58 -1.37 -5.05
C ARG A 103 -13.47 -0.81 -5.94
N ALA A 104 -12.36 -0.39 -5.34
CA ALA A 104 -11.22 0.13 -6.09
C ALA A 104 -10.54 -0.96 -6.93
N ALA A 105 -10.35 -2.16 -6.37
CA ALA A 105 -9.84 -3.33 -7.08
C ALA A 105 -10.69 -3.66 -8.30
N GLN A 106 -12.02 -3.70 -8.13
CA GLN A 106 -12.97 -3.99 -9.21
C GLN A 106 -12.91 -2.94 -10.32
N ARG A 107 -12.84 -1.65 -9.96
CA ARG A 107 -12.79 -0.56 -10.94
C ARG A 107 -11.51 -0.57 -11.78
N LEU A 108 -10.39 -0.98 -11.18
CA LEU A 108 -9.10 -1.14 -11.87
C LEU A 108 -8.87 -2.56 -12.42
N ARG A 109 -9.83 -3.47 -12.25
CA ARG A 109 -9.73 -4.89 -12.65
C ARG A 109 -8.49 -5.58 -12.08
N LEU A 110 -8.10 -5.23 -10.86
CA LEU A 110 -6.98 -5.84 -10.15
C LEU A 110 -7.43 -7.13 -9.45
N PRO A 111 -6.62 -8.20 -9.51
CA PRO A 111 -6.73 -9.31 -8.56
C PRO A 111 -6.72 -8.77 -7.12
N PHE A 112 -7.56 -9.34 -6.27
CA PHE A 112 -7.73 -8.87 -4.89
C PHE A 112 -7.53 -9.99 -3.88
N ILE A 113 -6.69 -9.73 -2.88
CA ILE A 113 -6.56 -10.57 -1.67
C ILE A 113 -7.12 -9.76 -0.50
N GLY A 114 -8.16 -10.29 0.13
CA GLY A 114 -8.75 -9.69 1.32
C GLY A 114 -8.00 -10.10 2.58
N ILE A 115 -7.86 -9.17 3.54
CA ILE A 115 -7.37 -9.45 4.89
C ILE A 115 -8.50 -9.19 5.89
N ASP A 116 -8.86 -10.18 6.70
CA ASP A 116 -9.93 -10.12 7.69
C ASP A 116 -9.41 -10.40 9.11
N HIS A 117 -8.46 -9.58 9.56
CA HIS A 117 -7.77 -9.74 10.85
C HIS A 117 -8.68 -9.64 12.08
N ASN A 118 -9.88 -9.08 11.90
CA ASN A 118 -10.89 -8.94 12.95
C ASN A 118 -12.06 -9.93 12.77
N SER A 119 -11.97 -10.86 11.81
CA SER A 119 -12.96 -11.92 11.56
C SER A 119 -14.40 -11.40 11.43
N ARG A 120 -14.59 -10.20 10.85
CA ARG A 120 -15.92 -9.59 10.71
C ARG A 120 -16.69 -10.14 9.53
N GLY A 121 -16.08 -10.92 8.64
CA GLY A 121 -16.73 -11.53 7.48
C GLY A 121 -17.18 -10.54 6.40
N ARG A 122 -16.84 -9.25 6.53
CA ARG A 122 -17.30 -8.18 5.62
C ARG A 122 -16.91 -8.43 4.17
N LEU A 123 -15.68 -8.90 3.93
CA LEU A 123 -15.18 -9.15 2.58
C LEU A 123 -15.85 -10.37 1.94
N ARG A 124 -16.09 -11.42 2.73
CA ARG A 124 -16.82 -12.61 2.26
C ARG A 124 -18.26 -12.29 1.92
N ALA A 125 -18.93 -11.45 2.71
CA ALA A 125 -20.28 -10.96 2.42
C ALA A 125 -20.35 -10.16 1.10
N LEU A 126 -19.25 -9.56 0.67
CA LEU A 126 -19.12 -8.89 -0.65
C LEU A 126 -18.75 -9.85 -1.79
N GLY A 127 -18.71 -11.17 -1.54
CA GLY A 127 -18.38 -12.18 -2.53
C GLY A 127 -16.89 -12.39 -2.78
N ILE A 128 -16.00 -11.81 -1.95
CA ILE A 128 -14.56 -12.06 -2.06
C ILE A 128 -14.25 -13.48 -1.57
N ARG A 129 -13.68 -14.29 -2.47
CA ARG A 129 -13.34 -15.70 -2.19
C ARG A 129 -12.00 -15.83 -1.47
N THR A 130 -11.02 -15.07 -1.94
CA THR A 130 -9.66 -15.04 -1.41
C THR A 130 -9.58 -14.05 -0.25
N VAL A 131 -9.84 -14.56 0.96
CA VAL A 131 -9.75 -13.80 2.21
C VAL A 131 -8.88 -14.58 3.19
N LEU A 132 -7.78 -13.97 3.62
CA LEU A 132 -6.87 -14.48 4.63
C LEU A 132 -7.18 -13.82 5.97
N ALA A 133 -6.90 -14.53 7.07
CA ALA A 133 -7.06 -13.95 8.40
C ALA A 133 -6.03 -12.84 8.65
N ASP A 134 -4.77 -13.10 8.32
CA ASP A 134 -3.66 -12.17 8.52
C ASP A 134 -2.49 -12.52 7.57
N PHE A 135 -1.29 -12.05 7.87
CA PHE A 135 -0.09 -12.19 7.02
C PHE A 135 0.88 -13.28 7.48
N ARG A 136 0.50 -14.15 8.43
CA ARG A 136 1.40 -15.21 8.93
C ARG A 136 1.66 -16.34 7.93
N ASP A 137 0.73 -16.59 7.01
CA ASP A 137 0.84 -17.66 6.01
C ASP A 137 1.40 -17.14 4.67
N TYR A 138 2.74 -17.13 4.55
CA TYR A 138 3.42 -16.72 3.33
C TYR A 138 3.08 -17.60 2.12
N ARG A 139 3.02 -18.92 2.30
CA ARG A 139 2.76 -19.87 1.21
C ARG A 139 1.33 -19.73 0.71
N GLY A 140 0.37 -19.65 1.63
CA GLY A 140 -1.02 -19.39 1.30
C GLY A 140 -1.20 -18.03 0.62
N PHE A 141 -0.50 -16.99 1.07
CA PHE A 141 -0.51 -15.69 0.41
C PHE A 141 -0.06 -15.80 -1.05
N LEU A 142 1.12 -16.38 -1.30
CA LEU A 142 1.63 -16.54 -2.67
C LEU A 142 0.74 -17.42 -3.55
N ALA A 143 0.19 -18.53 -3.02
CA ALA A 143 -0.72 -19.39 -3.77
C ALA A 143 -1.96 -18.62 -4.28
N ASN A 144 -2.38 -17.61 -3.53
CA ASN A 144 -3.51 -16.75 -3.86
C ASN A 144 -3.18 -15.62 -4.85
N THR A 145 -1.92 -15.47 -5.26
CA THR A 145 -1.51 -14.48 -6.27
C THR A 145 -1.67 -14.99 -7.72
N GLN A 146 -2.15 -16.22 -7.91
CA GLN A 146 -2.44 -16.84 -9.22
C GLN A 146 -1.24 -16.88 -10.19
N GLY A 147 0.00 -16.90 -9.67
CA GLY A 147 1.21 -16.86 -10.50
C GLY A 147 1.41 -15.53 -11.25
N ARG A 148 0.69 -14.47 -10.86
CA ARG A 148 0.73 -13.15 -11.51
C ARG A 148 1.89 -12.29 -11.03
N LEU A 149 2.49 -12.62 -9.88
CA LEU A 149 3.68 -11.92 -9.41
C LEU A 149 4.87 -12.40 -10.24
N SER A 150 5.37 -11.55 -11.12
CA SER A 150 6.71 -11.73 -11.67
C SER A 150 7.74 -11.29 -10.63
N ARG A 151 8.98 -11.77 -10.75
CA ARG A 151 10.11 -11.08 -10.13
C ARG A 151 10.13 -9.66 -10.68
N TYR A 152 10.29 -8.68 -9.80
CA TYR A 152 10.51 -7.30 -10.18
C TYR A 152 11.92 -7.19 -10.73
N GLU A 153 12.04 -6.90 -12.01
CA GLU A 153 13.27 -6.41 -12.58
C GLU A 153 13.22 -4.89 -12.57
N PRO A 154 14.20 -4.20 -11.99
CA PRO A 154 14.23 -2.75 -12.03
C PRO A 154 14.23 -2.31 -13.49
N VAL A 155 13.26 -1.49 -13.87
CA VAL A 155 13.30 -0.81 -15.16
C VAL A 155 14.58 0.03 -15.12
N LYS A 156 15.56 -0.29 -15.97
CA LYS A 156 16.71 0.59 -16.21
C LYS A 156 16.20 1.85 -16.88
N THR A 157 15.69 2.78 -16.08
CA THR A 157 15.56 4.16 -16.52
C THR A 157 16.98 4.71 -16.62
N ALA A 158 17.50 4.79 -17.84
CA ALA A 158 18.47 5.81 -18.16
C ALA A 158 17.78 7.16 -17.91
N CYS A 159 17.90 7.66 -16.67
CA CYS A 159 17.50 9.01 -16.35
C CYS A 159 18.68 9.90 -16.75
N GLU A 160 18.73 10.31 -18.02
CA GLU A 160 19.34 11.59 -18.34
C GLU A 160 18.55 12.67 -17.58
N PRO A 161 19.22 13.63 -16.93
CA PRO A 161 18.54 14.66 -16.16
C PRO A 161 17.74 15.56 -17.11
N ALA A 162 16.45 15.28 -17.25
CA ALA A 162 15.54 16.14 -17.98
C ALA A 162 15.44 17.48 -17.25
N ALA A 163 15.82 18.54 -17.96
CA ALA A 163 15.84 19.92 -17.53
C ALA A 163 14.64 20.31 -16.65
N MET A 164 14.98 20.92 -15.53
CA MET A 164 14.15 21.66 -14.59
C MET A 164 13.17 22.58 -15.31
N ARG A 165 11.94 22.10 -15.54
CA ARG A 165 10.82 22.96 -15.95
C ARG A 165 10.37 23.75 -14.73
N LYS A 166 10.83 25.01 -14.65
CA LYS A 166 10.34 26.02 -13.72
C LYS A 166 8.82 26.16 -13.91
N CYS A 167 8.03 25.55 -13.02
CA CYS A 167 6.63 25.96 -12.87
C CYS A 167 6.64 27.38 -12.30
N GLY A 168 6.06 28.31 -13.05
CA GLY A 168 6.03 29.72 -12.74
C GLY A 168 5.44 29.99 -11.37
N ALA A 169 6.13 30.83 -10.61
CA ALA A 169 5.60 31.45 -9.41
C ALA A 169 4.38 32.30 -9.78
N ILE A 170 3.24 32.03 -9.15
CA ILE A 170 2.11 32.97 -9.09
C ILE A 170 2.43 33.94 -7.94
N PRO A 171 2.55 35.25 -8.18
CA PRO A 171 2.84 36.20 -7.12
C PRO A 171 1.57 36.49 -6.31
N TRP A 172 1.66 36.32 -4.99
CA TRP A 172 0.66 36.86 -4.06
C TRP A 172 0.95 38.36 -3.86
N LYS A 173 0.07 39.21 -4.38
CA LYS A 173 -0.21 40.57 -3.88
C LYS A 173 -1.71 40.78 -3.92
#